data_AF-A0A3N0W018-F1
#
_entry.id   AF-A0A3N0W018-F1
#
_cell.length_a   1.000
_cell.length_b   1.000
_cell.length_c   1.000
_cell.angle_alpha   90.00
_cell.angle_beta   90.00
_cell.angle_gamma   90.00
#
_symmetry.space_group_name_H-M   'P 1'
#
loop_
_entity.id
_entity.type
_entity.pdbx_description
1 polymer ?
#
loop_
_entity_poly.entity_id
_entity_poly.type
_entity_poly.pdbx_seq_one_letter_code
_entity_poly.pdbx_strand_id
1 'polypeptide(L)'
;MSDLFKQYPDLSHYYETSDGTPFYKEETAQTYAKTLNDKRIKAVYREDIIDEEGPKTETAKEIIAKLPDMDLETAQDYLTAEESLETPRTTVVAAIQKRIAELQAK
;
A
#
# COMPACT_ATOMS: atom_id res chain seq x y z
N MET A 1 -2.17 -1.09 11.84
CA MET A 1 -2.41 0.36 11.97
C MET A 1 -2.10 0.74 13.40
N SER A 2 -1.13 1.62 13.63
CA SER A 2 -0.86 2.13 14.98
C SER A 2 -2.02 3.03 15.42
N ASP A 3 -2.83 2.59 16.37
CA ASP A 3 -4.03 3.30 16.85
C ASP A 3 -3.74 4.68 17.48
N LEU A 4 -2.47 5.05 17.62
CA LEU A 4 -2.02 6.31 18.22
C LEU A 4 -2.50 7.53 17.41
N PHE A 5 -2.35 7.53 16.09
CA PHE A 5 -2.79 8.66 15.25
C PHE A 5 -4.32 8.77 15.13
N LYS A 6 -5.05 7.66 15.37
CA LYS A 6 -6.52 7.68 15.44
C LYS A 6 -6.99 8.29 16.76
N GLN A 7 -6.29 8.03 17.85
CA GLN A 7 -6.60 8.57 19.18
C GLN A 7 -6.16 10.04 19.33
N TYR A 8 -5.05 10.43 18.68
CA TYR A 8 -4.50 11.78 18.73
C TYR A 8 -4.40 12.39 17.32
N PRO A 9 -5.48 12.97 16.80
CA PRO A 9 -5.54 13.48 15.43
C PRO A 9 -4.61 14.68 15.16
N ASP A 10 -4.19 15.40 16.20
CA ASP A 10 -3.24 16.51 16.12
C ASP A 10 -1.77 16.07 16.22
N LEU A 11 -1.50 14.78 16.40
CA LEU A 11 -0.15 14.28 16.52
C LEU A 11 0.52 14.18 15.14
N SER A 12 1.59 14.94 14.93
CA SER A 12 2.34 14.92 13.67
C SER A 12 3.26 13.70 13.53
N HIS A 13 3.90 13.28 14.63
CA HIS A 13 4.81 12.14 14.67
C HIS A 13 4.93 11.58 16.08
N TYR A 14 5.41 10.34 16.20
CA TYR A 14 5.80 9.73 17.46
C TYR A 14 7.08 8.89 17.27
N TYR A 15 7.71 8.52 18.37
CA TYR A 15 8.89 7.66 18.41
C TYR A 15 8.51 6.31 18.98
N GLU A 16 8.83 5.24 18.27
CA GLU A 16 8.58 3.86 18.68
C GLU A 16 9.91 3.20 19.03
N THR A 17 10.01 2.61 20.22
CA THR A 17 11.18 1.80 20.60
C THR A 17 11.03 0.36 20.08
N SER A 18 12.13 -0.40 20.04
CA SER A 18 12.13 -1.78 19.52
C SER A 18 11.14 -2.75 20.19
N ASP A 19 10.63 -2.42 21.37
CA ASP A 19 9.61 -3.20 22.08
C ASP A 19 8.17 -2.80 21.70
N GLY A 20 8.01 -1.83 20.80
CA GLY A 20 6.71 -1.32 20.35
C GLY A 20 6.12 -0.24 21.27
N THR A 21 6.87 0.30 22.23
CA THR A 21 6.37 1.37 23.11
C THR A 21 6.43 2.73 22.39
N PRO A 22 5.29 3.45 22.25
CA PRO A 22 5.24 4.75 21.60
C PRO A 22 5.54 5.90 22.58
N PHE A 23 6.28 6.90 22.11
CA PHE A 23 6.68 8.08 22.87
C PHE A 23 6.49 9.35 22.04
N TYR A 24 6.04 10.44 22.67
CA TYR A 24 5.87 11.74 22.00
C TYR A 24 7.16 12.56 21.89
N LYS A 25 8.18 12.21 22.68
CA LYS A 25 9.47 12.91 22.74
C LYS A 25 10.60 11.93 22.51
N GLU A 26 11.54 12.31 21.65
CA GLU A 26 12.73 11.51 21.36
C GLU A 26 13.56 11.24 22.61
N GLU A 27 13.77 12.24 23.48
CA GLU A 27 14.59 12.10 24.69
C GLU A 27 14.06 11.02 25.65
N THR A 28 12.73 10.92 25.75
CA THR A 28 12.06 9.91 26.57
C THR A 28 12.22 8.53 25.93
N ALA A 29 12.03 8.44 24.61
CA ALA A 29 12.26 7.21 23.85
C ALA A 29 13.72 6.74 23.98
N GLN A 30 14.70 7.65 23.93
CA GLN A 30 16.12 7.34 24.07
C GLN A 30 16.47 6.83 25.46
N THR A 31 15.91 7.45 26.50
CA THR A 31 16.15 7.01 27.87
C THR A 31 15.58 5.62 28.10
N TYR A 32 14.39 5.35 27.56
CA TYR A 32 13.76 4.05 27.64
C TYR A 32 14.49 2.99 26.81
N ALA A 33 14.86 3.32 25.57
CA ALA A 33 15.62 2.44 24.68
C ALA A 33 16.97 2.01 25.29
N LYS A 34 17.62 2.86 26.11
CA LYS A 34 18.85 2.48 26.84
C LYS A 34 18.65 1.33 27.83
N THR A 35 17.44 1.14 28.33
CA THR A 35 17.07 0.03 29.22
C THR A 35 16.77 -1.27 28.46
N LEU A 36 16.54 -1.17 27.14
CA LEU A 36 16.28 -2.31 26.27
C LEU A 36 17.59 -2.88 25.73
N ASN A 37 17.56 -4.17 25.39
CA ASN A 37 18.66 -4.83 24.68
C ASN A 37 18.86 -4.25 23.28
N ASP A 38 17.75 -3.89 22.63
CA ASP A 38 17.75 -3.23 21.33
C ASP A 38 17.41 -1.76 21.51
N LYS A 39 18.40 -0.91 21.21
CA LYS A 39 18.36 0.54 21.46
C LYS A 39 17.84 1.32 20.26
N ARG A 40 17.25 0.63 19.28
CA ARG A 40 16.70 1.28 18.09
C ARG A 40 15.43 2.03 18.46
N ILE A 41 15.30 3.18 17.83
CA ILE A 41 14.16 4.08 17.94
C ILE A 41 13.76 4.40 16.51
N LYS A 42 12.51 4.13 16.17
CA LYS A 42 11.92 4.49 14.88
C LYS A 42 11.09 5.75 15.09
N ALA A 43 11.43 6.83 14.40
CA ALA A 43 10.52 7.95 14.27
C ALA A 43 9.44 7.56 13.24
N VAL A 44 8.18 7.60 13.65
CA VAL A 44 7.02 7.31 12.82
C VAL A 44 6.29 8.62 12.61
N TYR A 45 6.41 9.18 11.41
CA TYR A 45 5.68 10.38 11.03
C TYR A 45 4.30 9.99 10.48
N ARG A 46 3.31 10.85 10.67
CA ARG A 46 1.97 10.64 10.09
C ARG A 46 2.04 10.53 8.57
N GLU A 47 2.93 11.30 7.95
CA GLU A 47 3.16 11.27 6.49
C GLU A 47 3.72 9.92 6.03
N ASP A 48 4.64 9.31 6.79
CA ASP A 48 5.18 7.99 6.48
C ASP A 48 4.11 6.88 6.55
N ILE A 49 3.07 7.03 7.38
CA ILE A 49 1.95 6.08 7.42
C ILE A 49 1.02 6.23 6.21
N ILE A 50 0.93 7.44 5.64
CA ILE A 50 0.17 7.68 4.42
C ILE A 50 0.92 7.07 3.21
N ASP A 51 2.26 7.02 3.27
CA ASP A 51 3.10 6.38 2.24
C ASP A 51 3.40 4.88 2.50
N GLU A 52 3.12 4.34 3.70
CA GLU A 52 3.16 2.89 4.00
C GLU A 52 1.87 2.14 3.58
N GLU A 53 1.06 2.71 2.67
CA GLU A 53 0.26 1.86 1.79
C GLU A 53 1.26 1.07 0.93
N GLY A 54 1.38 -0.24 1.21
CA GLY A 54 2.17 -1.18 0.42
C GLY A 54 1.92 -1.05 -1.09
N PRO A 55 2.74 -1.71 -1.94
CA PRO A 55 2.79 -1.46 -3.38
C PRO A 55 1.39 -1.22 -3.92
N LYS A 56 1.10 0.04 -4.33
CA LYS A 56 -0.24 0.50 -4.72
C LYS A 56 -0.85 -0.54 -5.62
N THR A 57 -1.69 -1.41 -5.06
CA THR A 57 -2.36 -2.43 -5.83
C THR A 57 -3.38 -1.65 -6.62
N GLU A 58 -3.14 -1.54 -7.93
CA GLU A 58 -4.02 -0.79 -8.80
C GLU A 58 -5.44 -1.26 -8.57
N THR A 59 -6.31 -0.31 -8.22
CA THR A 59 -7.71 -0.63 -8.00
C THR A 59 -8.33 -1.08 -9.31
N ALA A 60 -9.41 -1.86 -9.24
CA ALA A 60 -10.15 -2.28 -10.43
C ALA A 60 -10.52 -1.09 -11.34
N LYS A 61 -10.80 0.08 -10.76
CA LYS A 61 -11.12 1.31 -11.50
C LYS A 61 -9.92 1.86 -12.26
N GLU A 62 -8.73 1.85 -11.66
CA GLU A 62 -7.51 2.32 -12.29
C GLU A 62 -7.08 1.43 -13.46
N ILE A 63 -7.18 0.11 -13.27
CA ILE A 63 -6.90 -0.86 -14.34
C ILE A 63 -7.87 -0.62 -15.52
N ILE A 64 -9.16 -0.48 -15.24
CA ILE A 64 -10.19 -0.23 -16.27
C ILE A 64 -9.95 1.10 -16.99
N ALA A 65 -9.51 2.14 -16.29
CA ALA A 65 -9.22 3.45 -16.89
C ALA A 65 -8.03 3.41 -17.85
N LYS A 66 -7.07 2.50 -17.66
CA LYS A 66 -5.88 2.33 -18.52
C LYS A 66 -6.12 1.43 -19.73
N LEU A 67 -7.15 0.58 -19.71
CA LEU A 67 -7.51 -0.31 -20.84
C LEU A 67 -7.52 0.35 -22.22
N PRO A 68 -8.11 1.54 -22.44
CA PRO A 68 -8.13 2.16 -23.76
C PRO A 68 -6.74 2.53 -24.29
N ASP A 69 -5.75 2.69 -23.42
CA ASP A 69 -4.36 3.00 -23.77
C ASP A 69 -3.48 1.74 -23.85
N MET A 70 -3.99 0.57 -23.41
CA MET A 70 -3.27 -0.70 -23.51
C MET A 70 -3.26 -1.23 -24.96
N ASP A 71 -2.10 -1.75 -25.35
CA ASP A 71 -1.89 -2.59 -26.52
C ASP A 71 -2.26 -4.05 -26.23
N LEU A 72 -2.20 -4.89 -27.27
CA LEU A 72 -2.65 -6.29 -27.20
C LEU A 72 -1.80 -7.12 -26.23
N GLU A 73 -0.48 -6.93 -26.25
CA GLU A 73 0.47 -7.67 -25.41
C GLU A 73 0.26 -7.30 -23.95
N THR A 74 0.25 -5.98 -23.66
CA THR A 74 -0.04 -5.48 -22.31
C THR A 74 -1.40 -5.99 -21.79
N ALA A 75 -2.46 -5.93 -22.61
CA ALA A 75 -3.77 -6.40 -22.16
C ALA A 75 -3.79 -7.91 -21.85
N GLN A 76 -3.06 -8.74 -22.59
CA GLN A 76 -2.95 -10.18 -22.32
C GLN A 76 -2.16 -10.49 -21.05
N ASP A 77 -1.10 -9.73 -20.78
CA ASP A 77 -0.33 -9.86 -19.54
C ASP A 77 -1.19 -9.51 -18.31
N TYR A 78 -1.96 -8.42 -18.38
CA TYR A 78 -2.89 -8.05 -17.32
C TYR A 78 -4.00 -9.08 -17.12
N LEU A 79 -4.52 -9.67 -18.21
CA LEU A 79 -5.50 -10.75 -18.12
C LEU A 79 -4.93 -11.95 -17.38
N THR A 80 -3.72 -12.39 -17.77
CA THR A 80 -3.04 -13.55 -17.18
C THR A 80 -2.73 -13.32 -15.71
N ALA A 81 -2.24 -12.13 -15.36
CA ALA A 81 -1.98 -11.75 -13.97
C ALA A 81 -3.25 -11.80 -13.13
N GLU A 82 -4.36 -11.31 -13.67
CA GLU A 82 -5.62 -11.23 -12.94
C GLU A 82 -6.35 -12.57 -12.83
N GLU A 83 -6.22 -13.45 -13.82
CA GLU A 83 -6.69 -14.85 -13.77
C GLU A 83 -5.83 -15.73 -12.86
N SER A 84 -4.58 -15.35 -12.61
CA SER A 84 -3.67 -16.05 -11.69
C SER A 84 -3.91 -15.72 -10.21
N LEU A 85 -4.77 -14.76 -9.90
CA LEU A 85 -5.16 -14.45 -8.53
C LEU A 85 -6.08 -15.53 -7.97
N GLU A 86 -5.98 -15.80 -6.65
CA GLU A 86 -6.87 -16.75 -5.96
C GLU A 86 -8.35 -16.33 -6.07
N THR A 87 -8.62 -15.03 -6.14
CA THR A 87 -9.95 -14.46 -6.36
C THR A 87 -9.90 -13.43 -7.49
N PRO A 88 -10.06 -13.86 -8.76
CA PRO A 88 -10.03 -12.98 -9.91
C PRO A 88 -11.13 -11.92 -9.86
N ARG A 89 -10.80 -10.65 -10.16
CA ARG A 89 -11.79 -9.58 -10.24
C ARG A 89 -12.56 -9.69 -11.56
N THR A 90 -13.69 -10.40 -11.54
CA THR A 90 -14.51 -10.70 -12.73
C THR A 90 -14.85 -9.46 -13.59
N THR A 91 -15.10 -8.30 -12.97
CA THR A 91 -15.33 -7.03 -13.69
C THR A 91 -14.11 -6.56 -14.46
N VAL A 92 -12.91 -6.72 -13.89
CA VAL A 92 -11.64 -6.34 -14.51
C VAL A 92 -11.31 -7.31 -15.65
N VAL A 93 -11.42 -8.62 -15.39
CA VAL A 93 -11.24 -9.67 -16.40
C VAL A 93 -12.15 -9.45 -17.61
N ALA A 94 -13.45 -9.21 -17.39
CA ALA A 94 -14.39 -8.97 -18.48
C ALA A 94 -14.06 -7.70 -19.29
N ALA A 95 -13.59 -6.64 -18.62
CA ALA A 95 -13.17 -5.40 -19.28
C ALA A 95 -11.89 -5.59 -20.11
N ILE A 96 -10.90 -6.33 -19.57
CA ILE A 96 -9.67 -6.68 -20.29
C ILE A 96 -9.99 -7.56 -21.51
N GLN A 97 -10.81 -8.60 -21.35
CA GLN A 97 -11.21 -9.49 -22.46
C GLN A 97 -11.93 -8.72 -23.57
N LYS A 98 -12.84 -7.79 -23.21
CA LYS A 98 -13.50 -6.92 -24.19
C LYS A 98 -12.48 -6.08 -24.97
N ARG A 99 -11.50 -5.49 -24.28
CA ARG A 99 -10.45 -4.69 -24.91
C ARG A 99 -9.58 -5.53 -25.86
N ILE A 100 -9.21 -6.74 -25.46
CA ILE A 100 -8.46 -7.68 -26.31
C ILE A 100 -9.25 -7.99 -27.58
N ALA A 101 -10.55 -8.28 -27.47
CA ALA A 101 -11.40 -8.54 -28.63
C ALA A 101 -11.50 -7.34 -29.57
N GLU A 102 -11.62 -6.12 -29.04
CA GLU A 102 -11.59 -4.87 -29.83
C GLU A 102 -10.27 -4.66 -30.56
N LEU A 103 -9.14 -5.02 -29.95
CA LEU A 103 -7.81 -4.91 -30.55
C LEU A 103 -7.56 -5.98 -31.61
N GLN A 104 -8.10 -7.19 -31.46
CA GLN A 104 -7.98 -8.29 -32.43
C GLN A 104 -8.92 -8.14 -33.63
N ALA A 105 -10.05 -7.44 -33.46
CA ALA A 105 -11.00 -7.17 -34.53
C ALA A 105 -10.60 -5.98 -35.43
N LYS A 106 -9.45 -5.37 -35.15
CA LYS A 106 -8.92 -4.17 -35.83
C LYS A 106 -7.86 -4.55 -36.84
#